data_AF-A0A946S931-F1
#
_entry.id   AF-A0A946S931-F1
#
_cell.length_a   1.000
_cell.length_b   1.000
_cell.length_c   1.000
_cell.angle_alpha   90.00
_cell.angle_beta   90.00
_cell.angle_gamma   90.00
#
_symmetry.space_group_name_H-M   'P 1'
#
loop_
_entity.id
_entity.type
_entity.pdbx_description
1 polymer ?
#
loop_
_entity_poly.entity_id
_entity_poly.type
_entity_poly.pdbx_seq_one_letter_code
_entity_poly.pdbx_strand_id
1 'polypeptide(L)' 'MKIAIASTFHPYRGGIAQFNDAMAIALRADGHMVNCFNWSRQYP' A
#
# COMPACT_ATOMS: atom_id res chain seq x y z
N MET A 1 5.47 -13.91 -5.53
CA MET A 1 5.77 -13.02 -6.70
C MET A 1 6.38 -11.70 -6.22
N LYS A 2 6.95 -10.89 -7.11
CA LYS A 2 7.39 -9.51 -6.80
C LYS A 2 6.30 -8.52 -7.23
N ILE A 3 5.75 -7.78 -6.27
CA ILE A 3 4.60 -6.87 -6.46
C ILE A 3 5.02 -5.47 -6.00
N ALA A 4 4.79 -4.47 -6.85
CA ALA A 4 4.96 -3.06 -6.51
C ALA A 4 3.58 -2.39 -6.49
N ILE A 5 3.26 -1.71 -5.39
CA ILE A 5 1.98 -0.99 -5.22
C ILE A 5 2.30 0.48 -5.07
N ALA A 6 1.78 1.28 -5.98
CA ALA A 6 1.94 2.73 -5.97
C ALA A 6 0.58 3.36 -5.63
N SER A 7 0.44 3.79 -4.38
CA SER A 7 -0.84 4.28 -3.84
C SER A 7 -0.62 5.06 -2.55
N THR A 8 -1.69 5.41 -1.85
CA THR A 8 -1.63 6.06 -0.54
C THR A 8 -1.50 5.02 0.57
N PHE A 9 -0.50 5.19 1.43
CA PHE A 9 -0.24 4.34 2.60
C PHE A 9 -0.06 5.21 3.84
N HIS A 10 0.09 4.61 5.03
CA HIS A 10 0.55 5.34 6.22
C HIS A 10 1.75 6.27 5.88
N PRO A 11 1.78 7.53 6.34
CA PRO A 11 0.94 8.16 7.39
C PRO A 11 -0.35 8.83 6.91
N TYR A 12 -0.73 8.71 5.62
CA TYR A 12 -1.97 9.28 5.13
C TYR A 12 -3.18 8.60 5.79
N ARG A 13 -4.25 9.38 5.99
CA ARG A 13 -5.46 8.93 6.68
C ARG A 13 -6.60 8.71 5.68
N GLY A 14 -7.52 7.80 6.00
CA GLY A 14 -8.70 7.51 5.19
C GLY A 14 -8.79 6.04 4.80
N GLY A 15 -9.94 5.67 4.23
CA GLY A 15 -10.26 4.27 3.89
C GLY A 15 -9.30 3.65 2.87
N ILE A 16 -8.80 4.44 1.92
CA ILE A 16 -7.86 3.97 0.89
C ILE A 16 -6.52 3.56 1.54
N ALA A 17 -5.97 4.41 2.42
CA ALA A 17 -4.71 4.10 3.09
C ALA A 17 -4.83 2.86 4.00
N GLN A 18 -5.93 2.77 4.77
CA GLN A 18 -6.20 1.59 5.61
C GLN A 18 -6.37 0.31 4.78
N PHE A 19 -7.11 0.39 3.67
CA PHE A 19 -7.30 -0.74 2.76
C PHE A 19 -5.98 -1.19 2.15
N ASN A 20 -5.17 -0.26 1.66
CA ASN A 20 -3.89 -0.56 1.04
C ASN A 20 -2.90 -1.20 2.01
N ASP A 21 -2.85 -0.70 3.25
CA ASP A 21 -2.04 -1.31 4.31
C ASP A 21 -2.48 -2.76 4.58
N ALA A 22 -3.79 -2.99 4.75
CA ALA A 22 -4.35 -4.33 4.97
C ALA A 22 -4.07 -5.27 3.79
N MET A 23 -4.24 -4.79 2.56
CA MET A 23 -3.95 -5.55 1.33
C MET A 23 -2.45 -5.91 1.24
N ALA A 24 -1.56 -4.96 1.51
CA ALA A 24 -0.11 -5.22 1.47
C ALA A 24 0.32 -6.22 2.55
N ILE A 25 -0.30 -6.19 3.74
CA ILE A 25 -0.08 -7.18 4.80
C ILE A 25 -0.54 -8.57 4.35
N ALA A 26 -1.75 -8.69 3.79
CA ALA A 26 -2.27 -9.96 3.31
C ALA A 26 -1.40 -10.58 2.21
N LEU A 27 -0.97 -9.77 1.23
CA LEU A 27 -0.08 -10.24 0.15
C LEU A 27 1.30 -10.68 0.69
N ARG A 28 1.84 -10.00 1.70
CA ARG A 28 3.09 -10.45 2.35
C ARG A 28 2.88 -11.75 3.12
N ALA A 29 1.76 -11.90 3.81
CA ALA A 29 1.41 -13.11 4.56
C ALA A 29 1.28 -14.33 3.64
N ASP A 30 0.82 -14.13 2.40
CA ASP A 30 0.74 -15.15 1.36
C ASP A 30 2.10 -15.42 0.66
N GLY A 31 3.20 -14.84 1.16
CA GLY A 31 4.56 -15.12 0.69
C GLY A 31 5.03 -14.28 -0.50
N HIS A 32 4.31 -13.20 -0.85
CA HIS A 32 4.75 -12.28 -1.91
C HIS A 32 5.76 -11.25 -1.38
N MET A 33 6.73 -10.89 -2.23
CA MET A 33 7.59 -9.73 -1.99
C MET A 33 6.84 -8.47 -2.44
N VAL A 34 6.39 -7.66 -1.48
CA VAL A 34 5.55 -6.48 -1.74
C VAL A 34 6.27 -5.19 -1.35
N ASN A 35 6.50 -4.32 -2.34
CA ASN A 35 7.06 -2.98 -2.16
C ASN A 35 5.95 -1.93 -2.31
N CYS A 36 5.83 -1.06 -1.31
CA CYS A 36 4.83 0.00 -1.28
C CYS A 36 5.50 1.35 -1.56
N PHE A 37 4.97 2.10 -2.53
CA PHE A 37 5.45 3.42 -2.90
C PHE A 37 4.35 4.45 -2.64
N ASN A 38 4.72 5.52 -1.95
CA ASN A 38 3.83 6.59 -1.54
C ASN A 38 4.26 7.89 -2.23
N TRP A 39 3.32 8.64 -2.77
CA TRP A 39 3.59 9.94 -3.41
C TRP A 39 3.21 11.09 -2.48
N SER A 40 4.11 12.07 -2.38
CA SER A 40 3.90 13.27 -1.58
C SER A 40 2.81 14.19 -2.14
N ARG A 41 2.71 14.25 -3.48
CA ARG A 41 1.63 14.97 -4.17
C ARG A 41 0.46 14.02 -4.39
N GLN A 42 -0.62 14.27 -3.65
CA GLN A 42 -1.92 13.65 -3.91
C GLN A 42 -2.76 14.65 -4.69
N TYR A 43 -3.53 14.15 -5.66
CA TYR A 43 -4.56 14.97 -6.30
C TYR A 43 -5.56 15.39 -5.19
N PRO A 44 -6.30 16.49 -5.37
CA PRO A 44 -7.69 16.49 -4.91
C PRO A 44 -8.40 15.15 -5.19
#